data_AF-A0A7C7J1U9-F1
#
_entry.id   AF-A0A7C7J1U9-F1
#
_cell.length_a   1.000
_cell.length_b   1.000
_cell.length_c   1.000
_cell.angle_alpha   90.00
_cell.angle_beta   90.00
_cell.angle_gamma   90.00
#
_symmetry.space_group_name_H-M   'P 1'
#
loop_
_entity.id
_entity.type
_entity.pdbx_description
1 polymer ?
#
loop_
_entity_poly.entity_id
_entity_poly.type
_entity_poly.pdbx_seq_one_letter_code
_entity_poly.pdbx_strand_id
1 'polypeptide(L)' 'AKYGSDYGIGITGVAGPDGGSETKPVGTVHIALAGPGDKDIEHQHKRFPGDRERVRSQSAQWALNMLRQAL' A
#
# COMPACT_ATOMS: atom_id res chain seq x y z
N ALA A 1 -16.62 9.88 6.86
CA ALA A 1 -15.59 9.76 5.81
C ALA A 1 -15.81 10.76 4.69
N LYS A 2 -14.75 11.33 4.08
CA LYS A 2 -14.85 12.37 3.01
C LYS A 2 -15.64 11.93 1.76
N TYR A 3 -15.67 10.62 1.48
CA TYR A 3 -16.26 10.06 0.25
C TYR A 3 -17.47 9.14 0.51
N GLY A 4 -17.97 9.06 1.74
CA GLY A 4 -19.11 8.19 2.08
C GLY A 4 -18.87 6.68 1.88
N SER A 5 -17.61 6.25 1.76
CA SER A 5 -17.24 4.85 1.59
C SER A 5 -17.05 4.13 2.93
N ASP A 6 -17.39 2.83 2.98
CA ASP A 6 -17.20 1.97 4.15
C ASP A 6 -15.73 1.58 4.36
N TYR A 7 -14.97 1.46 3.27
CA TYR A 7 -13.54 1.16 3.29
C TYR A 7 -12.74 2.27 2.62
N GLY A 8 -11.55 2.53 3.14
CA GLY A 8 -10.55 3.43 2.55
C GLY A 8 -9.20 2.74 2.46
N ILE A 9 -8.55 2.78 1.30
CA ILE A 9 -7.22 2.19 1.11
C ILE A 9 -6.24 3.23 0.56
N GLY A 10 -5.03 3.26 1.11
CA GLY A 10 -3.98 4.20 0.73
C GLY A 10 -2.65 3.50 0.49
N ILE A 11 -1.92 3.93 -0.54
CA ILE A 11 -0.60 3.42 -0.89
C ILE A 11 0.36 4.60 -1.03
N THR A 12 1.53 4.51 -0.41
CA THR A 12 2.64 5.46 -0.60
C THR A 12 3.97 4.72 -0.62
N GLY A 13 4.94 5.17 -1.40
CA GLY A 13 6.23 4.49 -1.51
C GLY A 13 7.14 5.02 -2.60
N VAL A 14 8.28 4.35 -2.76
CA VAL A 14 9.32 4.64 -3.75
C VAL A 14 9.35 3.53 -4.78
N ALA A 15 8.70 3.72 -5.92
CA ALA A 15 8.69 2.71 -6.99
C ALA A 15 10.01 2.65 -7.79
N GLY A 16 10.86 3.67 -7.71
CA GLY A 16 12.11 3.74 -8.49
C GLY A 16 11.92 4.32 -9.90
N PRO A 17 12.97 4.27 -10.76
CA PRO A 17 14.29 3.73 -10.46
C PRO A 17 15.07 4.58 -9.43
N ASP A 18 14.74 5.86 -9.30
CA ASP A 18 15.39 6.80 -8.39
C ASP A 18 14.53 7.12 -7.15
N GLY A 19 15.06 7.95 -6.25
CA GLY A 19 14.34 8.47 -5.08
C GLY A 19 14.40 7.57 -3.84
N GLY A 20 15.18 6.49 -3.91
CA GLY A 20 15.50 5.66 -2.74
C GLY A 20 16.62 6.26 -1.89
N SER A 21 16.66 5.89 -0.62
CA SER A 21 17.77 6.13 0.30
C SER A 21 18.14 4.83 1.03
N GLU A 22 19.21 4.84 1.81
CA GLU A 22 19.57 3.69 2.66
C GLU A 22 18.45 3.30 3.62
N THR A 23 17.76 4.30 4.20
CA THR A 23 16.66 4.10 5.15
C THR A 23 15.30 3.85 4.48
N LYS A 24 15.16 4.18 3.19
CA LYS A 24 13.93 4.02 2.41
C LYS A 24 14.28 3.63 0.96
N PRO A 25 14.72 2.38 0.73
CA PRO A 25 15.21 1.96 -0.57
C PRO A 25 14.10 1.93 -1.62
N VAL A 26 14.50 1.87 -2.90
CA VAL A 26 13.57 1.57 -4.00
C VAL A 26 12.87 0.24 -3.73
N GLY A 27 11.57 0.22 -4.00
CA GLY A 27 10.65 -0.87 -3.71
C GLY A 27 9.90 -0.71 -2.38
N THR A 28 10.30 0.22 -1.50
CA THR A 28 9.61 0.45 -0.22
C THR A 28 8.22 1.04 -0.44
N VAL A 29 7.20 0.36 0.11
CA VAL A 29 5.79 0.72 -0.01
C VAL A 29 5.08 0.50 1.33
N HIS A 30 4.27 1.48 1.72
CA HIS A 30 3.34 1.42 2.83
C HIS A 30 1.92 1.33 2.27
N ILE A 31 1.13 0.41 2.80
CA ILE A 31 -0.27 0.19 2.43
C ILE A 31 -1.08 0.26 3.72
N ALA A 32 -2.12 1.08 3.74
CA ALA A 32 -3.04 1.19 4.87
C ALA A 32 -4.48 0.95 4.39
N LEU A 33 -5.23 0.16 5.15
CA LEU A 33 -6.64 -0.11 4.94
C LEU A 33 -7.40 0.32 6.19
N ALA A 34 -8.45 1.12 6.02
CA ALA A 34 -9.42 1.47 7.05
C ALA A 34 -10.76 0.82 6.68
N GLY A 35 -11.38 0.10 7.62
CA GLY A 35 -12.69 -0.52 7.49
C GLY A 35 -13.82 0.26 8.18
N PRO A 36 -15.05 -0.30 8.22
CA PRO A 36 -16.26 0.36 8.71
C PRO A 36 -16.33 0.58 10.24
N GLY A 37 -15.21 0.45 10.97
CA GLY A 37 -15.09 0.74 12.39
C GLY A 37 -13.82 1.52 12.74
N ASP A 38 -13.88 2.35 13.78
CA ASP A 38 -12.76 3.22 14.22
C ASP A 38 -11.48 2.45 14.64
N LYS A 39 -11.56 1.12 14.78
CA LYS A 39 -10.44 0.24 15.14
C LYS A 39 -9.99 -0.70 14.04
N ASP A 40 -10.64 -0.71 12.88
CA ASP A 40 -10.32 -1.61 11.77
C ASP A 40 -9.31 -0.95 10.82
N ILE A 41 -8.15 -0.59 11.38
CA ILE A 41 -7.02 -0.05 10.63
C ILE A 41 -5.94 -1.11 10.55
N GLU A 42 -5.66 -1.57 9.33
CA GLU A 42 -4.49 -2.42 9.03
C GLU A 42 -3.43 -1.62 8.29
N HIS A 43 -2.17 -1.79 8.68
CA HIS A 43 -1.02 -1.23 7.99
C HIS A 43 0.00 -2.32 7.65
N GLN A 44 0.51 -2.29 6.43
CA GLN A 44 1.58 -3.16 5.95
C GLN A 44 2.72 -2.32 5.37
N HIS A 45 3.95 -2.63 5.76
CA HIS A 45 5.17 -2.12 5.15
C HIS A 45 5.86 -3.25 4.38
N LYS A 46 6.09 -3.03 3.08
CA LYS A 46 6.68 -4.02 2.18
C LYS A 46 7.80 -3.40 1.36
N ARG A 47 8.72 -4.26 0.90
CA ARG A 47 9.68 -3.92 -0.13
C ARG A 47 9.48 -4.86 -1.30
N PHE A 48 8.96 -4.33 -2.41
CA PHE A 48 8.74 -5.11 -3.62
C PHE A 48 9.98 -5.07 -4.52
N PRO A 49 10.43 -6.23 -5.04
CA PRO A 49 11.50 -6.27 -6.02
C PRO A 49 10.99 -5.95 -7.43
N GLY A 50 11.89 -5.54 -8.30
CA GLY A 50 11.62 -5.27 -9.72
C GLY A 50 11.73 -3.80 -10.08
N ASP A 51 11.38 -3.50 -11.33
CA ASP A 51 11.33 -2.13 -11.84
C ASP A 51 10.10 -1.37 -11.33
N ARG A 52 10.00 -0.10 -11.75
CA ARG A 52 8.91 0.81 -11.35
C ARG A 52 7.52 0.27 -11.67
N GLU A 53 7.35 -0.44 -12.79
CA GLU A 53 6.07 -0.99 -13.21
C GLU A 53 5.69 -2.17 -12.32
N ARG A 54 6.65 -3.08 -12.09
CA ARG A 54 6.49 -4.25 -11.23
C ARG A 54 6.26 -3.90 -9.76
N VAL A 55 6.89 -2.85 -9.24
CA VAL A 55 6.61 -2.36 -7.87
C VAL A 55 5.18 -1.85 -7.77
N ARG A 56 4.70 -1.07 -8.76
CA ARG A 56 3.33 -0.52 -8.75
C ARG A 56 2.28 -1.63 -8.85
N SER A 57 2.46 -2.59 -9.75
CA SER A 57 1.50 -3.68 -9.94
C SER A 57 1.41 -4.59 -8.70
N GLN A 58 2.55 -4.98 -8.11
CA GLN A 58 2.56 -5.75 -6.86
C GLN A 58 1.93 -4.98 -5.69
N SER A 59 2.19 -3.68 -5.58
CA SER A 59 1.60 -2.84 -4.53
C SER A 59 0.08 -2.79 -4.64
N ALA A 60 -0.45 -2.60 -5.85
CA ALA A 60 -1.89 -2.58 -6.10
C ALA A 60 -2.52 -3.95 -5.82
N GLN A 61 -1.89 -5.04 -6.26
CA GLN A 61 -2.38 -6.40 -5.98
C GLN A 61 -2.40 -6.71 -4.48
N TRP A 62 -1.36 -6.31 -3.74
CA TRP A 62 -1.29 -6.50 -2.30
C TRP A 62 -2.40 -5.73 -1.58
N ALA A 63 -2.62 -4.47 -1.97
CA ALA A 63 -3.67 -3.63 -1.44
C ALA A 63 -5.08 -4.22 -1.69
N LEU A 64 -5.34 -4.68 -2.92
CA LEU A 64 -6.61 -5.35 -3.24
C LEU A 64 -6.78 -6.68 -2.47
N ASN A 65 -5.69 -7.42 -2.23
CA ASN A 65 -5.77 -8.63 -1.41
C ASN A 65 -6.05 -8.30 0.07
N MET A 66 -5.49 -7.22 0.62
CA MET A 66 -5.84 -6.76 1.97
C MET A 66 -7.33 -6.45 2.07
N LEU A 67 -7.86 -5.69 1.10
CA LEU A 67 -9.30 -5.40 1.05
C LEU A 67 -10.11 -6.70 0.97
N ARG A 68 -9.76 -7.64 0.09
CA ARG A 68 -10.45 -8.93 -0.05
C ARG A 68 -10.47 -9.74 1.24
N GLN A 69 -9.43 -9.64 2.08
CA GLN A 69 -9.35 -10.35 3.36
C GLN A 69 -10.18 -9.68 4.47
N ALA A 70 -10.51 -8.40 4.31
CA ALA A 70 -11.25 -7.60 5.28
C ALA A 70 -12.76 -7.48 4.97
N LEU A 71 -13.20 -8.00 3.80
CA LEU A 71 -14.61 -8.22 3.47
C LEU A 71 -15.14 -9.49 4.15
#